data_AF-A0A6M3IQB9-F1
#
_entry.id   AF-A0A6M3IQB9-F1
#
_cell.length_a   1.000
_cell.length_b   1.000
_cell.length_c   1.000
_cell.angle_alpha   90.00
_cell.angle_beta   90.00
_cell.angle_gamma   90.00
#
_symmetry.space_group_name_H-M   'P 1'
#
loop_
_entity.id
_entity.type
_entity.pdbx_description
1 polymer ?
#
loop_
_entity_poly.entity_id
_entity_poly.type
_entity_poly.pdbx_seq_one_letter_code
_entity_poly.pdbx_strand_id
1 'polypeptide(L)'
;MFDGFNVPESNTTYCPNQFFDVCLPNYSRGVVRLVGYMLRRTLGWCDSEGEPQEAQIQISYSEICEKVGISRPRIKDAVRDAIHGRFIRCIKKGTPGNEDGQGNSATYELRWDKSGTYNKQPETFRGFFEKSGNRTYIPNEFFDVCVRKEPLSVVKIVGAVARLSIGFETKQGHRRNKIAVSFSHFRRYSKIRNRGNLAASIQRAIEKNYILQLREGNFTQNRTEQRANVFSLKWRVVTKRNQKLSSAEYLAERNRKEDEWLQKNGGSNKKVPEEQLQKGTRIEIKLEKLSRSKTREKEELNFGQSEDTTYIRNSKTLARGLKEKRKVNRPFKCSTWAEQFEMLERLDGVLSDRISNVLNWYIEHIGKPFVPEAFSARGFRNKFLQIEDAMMKRYGGINPVEISKDAEWIVDRIFAFEHVPFSKEQLSNAVQNSLDAYRAFRTKLLNIENLQVEDRIHRLAAYLVASIPQSCEYIETWIRKVIQMLNRPNNGKGCGFNFQSYITFSMDMPDFQEMLKQITISYGETLEMLSEVILCTQNEPKTR
;
A
#
# COMPACT_ATOMS: atom_id res chain seq x y z
N MET A 1 -18.38 8.63 16.01
CA MET A 1 -16.95 9.00 16.19
C MET A 1 -16.24 8.67 14.88
N PHE A 2 -15.06 9.23 14.58
CA PHE A 2 -14.30 8.75 13.40
C PHE A 2 -13.47 7.55 13.83
N ASP A 3 -13.50 6.44 13.08
CA ASP A 3 -12.90 5.17 13.52
C ASP A 3 -11.42 5.00 13.12
N GLY A 4 -10.86 6.03 12.49
CA GLY A 4 -9.50 6.03 11.94
C GLY A 4 -9.47 5.98 10.41
N PHE A 5 -8.30 6.32 9.88
CA PHE A 5 -7.97 6.31 8.46
C PHE A 5 -7.77 4.89 7.94
N ASN A 6 -8.19 4.64 6.71
CA ASN A 6 -7.85 3.37 6.06
C ASN A 6 -6.34 3.22 5.90
N VAL A 7 -5.84 1.99 6.03
CA VAL A 7 -4.40 1.71 5.90
C VAL A 7 -3.92 2.05 4.48
N PRO A 8 -2.67 2.52 4.29
CA PRO A 8 -2.19 3.05 3.00
C PRO A 8 -2.22 2.09 1.80
N GLU A 9 -2.51 0.81 2.04
CA GLU A 9 -2.73 -0.25 1.03
C GLU A 9 -4.13 -0.18 0.41
N SER A 10 -5.06 0.57 1.02
CA SER A 10 -6.41 0.80 0.52
C SER A 10 -6.66 2.30 0.29
N ASN A 11 -7.09 2.63 -0.94
CA ASN A 11 -7.71 3.90 -1.33
C ASN A 11 -7.03 5.20 -0.80
N THR A 12 -5.88 5.56 -1.37
CA THR A 12 -5.12 6.78 -1.02
C THR A 12 -5.01 7.75 -2.19
N THR A 13 -4.94 9.04 -1.90
CA THR A 13 -4.65 10.11 -2.86
C THR A 13 -3.14 10.34 -2.91
N TYR A 14 -2.53 10.27 -4.09
CA TYR A 14 -1.10 10.56 -4.28
C TYR A 14 -0.83 12.07 -4.29
N CYS A 15 -0.94 12.66 -3.11
CA CYS A 15 -1.01 14.10 -2.89
C CYS A 15 0.36 14.79 -3.01
N PRO A 16 0.49 15.91 -3.76
CA PRO A 16 1.69 16.73 -3.78
C PRO A 16 2.08 17.23 -2.39
N ASN A 17 3.35 17.05 -2.03
CA ASN A 17 3.87 17.51 -0.73
C ASN A 17 3.68 19.02 -0.52
N GLN A 18 3.62 19.80 -1.60
CA GLN A 18 3.36 21.25 -1.55
C GLN A 18 1.95 21.60 -1.05
N PHE A 19 0.98 20.66 -1.05
CA PHE A 19 -0.27 20.89 -0.33
C PHE A 19 -0.01 21.09 1.17
N PHE A 20 0.85 20.26 1.77
CA PHE A 20 1.20 20.35 3.19
C PHE A 20 2.26 21.41 3.49
N ASP A 21 3.15 21.68 2.55
CA ASP A 21 4.26 22.60 2.76
C ASP A 21 3.88 24.07 2.41
N VAL A 22 2.96 24.26 1.45
CA VAL A 22 2.60 25.58 0.91
C VAL A 22 1.14 25.94 1.18
N CYS A 23 0.17 25.12 0.75
CA CYS A 23 -1.25 25.47 0.83
C CYS A 23 -1.75 25.49 2.28
N LEU A 24 -1.71 24.33 2.93
CA LEU A 24 -2.26 24.09 4.27
C LEU A 24 -1.77 25.06 5.35
N PRO A 25 -0.45 25.38 5.46
CA PRO A 25 0.03 26.27 6.52
C PRO A 25 -0.27 27.76 6.27
N ASN A 26 -0.43 28.19 5.01
CA ASN A 26 -0.41 29.61 4.65
C ASN A 26 -1.75 30.19 4.19
N TYR A 27 -2.71 29.36 3.80
CA TYR A 27 -3.96 29.83 3.20
C TYR A 27 -5.18 29.61 4.09
N SER A 28 -6.28 30.28 3.73
CA SER A 28 -7.53 30.22 4.49
C SER A 28 -8.18 28.84 4.44
N ARG A 29 -9.10 28.56 5.37
CA ARG A 29 -9.85 27.30 5.41
C ARG A 29 -10.59 27.02 4.09
N GLY A 30 -11.13 28.07 3.45
CA GLY A 30 -11.82 27.95 2.17
C GLY A 30 -10.89 27.48 1.06
N VAL A 31 -9.71 28.10 0.93
CA VAL A 31 -8.70 27.69 -0.05
C VAL A 31 -8.25 26.26 0.19
N VAL A 32 -7.92 25.90 1.43
CA VAL A 32 -7.46 24.54 1.78
C VAL A 32 -8.52 23.49 1.44
N ARG A 33 -9.80 23.78 1.71
CA ARG A 33 -10.92 22.88 1.36
C ARG A 33 -11.08 22.74 -0.14
N LEU A 34 -11.08 23.85 -0.88
CA LEU A 34 -11.23 23.84 -2.34
C LEU A 34 -10.08 23.08 -3.01
N VAL A 35 -8.84 23.41 -2.66
CA VAL A 35 -7.65 22.75 -3.22
C VAL A 35 -7.60 21.28 -2.81
N GLY A 36 -7.92 20.95 -1.55
CA GLY A 36 -7.99 19.55 -1.08
C GLY A 36 -9.04 18.73 -1.83
N TYR A 37 -10.22 19.30 -2.08
CA TYR A 37 -11.26 18.66 -2.89
C TYR A 37 -10.81 18.45 -4.33
N MET A 38 -10.17 19.44 -4.96
CA MET A 38 -9.65 19.29 -6.33
C MET A 38 -8.55 18.24 -6.40
N LEU A 39 -7.62 18.22 -5.43
CA LEU A 39 -6.61 17.16 -5.33
C LEU A 39 -7.25 15.77 -5.18
N ARG A 40 -8.29 15.65 -4.35
CA ARG A 40 -9.02 14.39 -4.14
C ARG A 40 -9.77 13.91 -5.38
N ARG A 41 -10.36 14.83 -6.15
CA ARG A 41 -11.07 14.52 -7.40
C ARG A 41 -10.12 14.17 -8.54
N THR A 42 -9.05 14.93 -8.69
CA THR A 42 -8.06 14.72 -9.76
C THR A 42 -7.16 13.52 -9.45
N LEU A 43 -6.61 13.39 -8.24
CA LEU A 43 -5.55 12.40 -7.92
C LEU A 43 -6.00 11.25 -7.01
N GLY A 44 -7.23 11.30 -6.48
CA GLY A 44 -7.76 10.25 -5.60
C GLY A 44 -8.52 9.15 -6.33
N TRP A 45 -8.73 9.30 -7.64
CA TRP A 45 -9.24 8.30 -8.56
C TRP A 45 -8.28 8.29 -9.75
N CYS A 46 -7.22 7.50 -9.63
CA CYS A 46 -6.33 7.29 -10.77
C CYS A 46 -6.91 6.17 -11.63
N ASP A 47 -6.86 6.30 -12.94
CA ASP A 47 -7.14 5.18 -13.84
C ASP A 47 -6.06 4.08 -13.72
N SER A 48 -6.18 3.02 -14.52
CA SER A 48 -5.24 1.90 -14.54
C SER A 48 -3.78 2.30 -14.85
N GLU A 49 -3.56 3.50 -15.39
CA GLU A 49 -2.24 4.03 -15.73
C GLU A 49 -1.65 4.93 -14.62
N GLY A 50 -2.45 5.29 -13.61
CA GLY A 50 -2.04 6.20 -12.54
C GLY A 50 -2.29 7.67 -12.87
N GLU A 51 -2.99 7.95 -13.97
CA GLU A 51 -3.26 9.30 -14.44
C GLU A 51 -4.55 9.86 -13.82
N PRO A 52 -4.63 11.20 -13.65
CA PRO A 52 -5.81 11.81 -13.08
C PRO A 52 -7.04 11.65 -13.99
N GLN A 53 -8.10 10.98 -13.52
CA GLN A 53 -9.33 10.76 -14.30
C GLN A 53 -10.02 12.07 -14.74
N GLU A 54 -9.95 13.12 -13.92
CA GLU A 54 -10.54 14.43 -14.22
C GLU A 54 -9.52 15.55 -13.98
N ALA A 55 -8.73 15.85 -15.01
CA ALA A 55 -7.80 16.97 -14.99
C ALA A 55 -8.52 18.34 -14.92
N GLN A 56 -9.68 18.45 -15.58
CA GLN A 56 -10.52 19.64 -15.59
C GLN A 56 -11.86 19.33 -14.92
N ILE A 57 -12.16 20.03 -13.83
CA ILE A 57 -13.34 19.80 -13.00
C ILE A 57 -14.30 20.97 -13.20
N GLN A 58 -15.48 20.67 -13.73
CA GLN A 58 -16.61 21.59 -13.68
C GLN A 58 -17.21 21.56 -12.28
N ILE A 59 -17.32 22.71 -11.62
CA ILE A 59 -17.80 22.79 -10.24
C ILE A 59 -18.83 23.91 -10.08
N SER A 60 -20.00 23.56 -9.54
CA SER A 60 -21.06 24.52 -9.24
C SER A 60 -20.90 25.11 -7.83
N TYR A 61 -21.56 26.25 -7.56
CA TYR A 61 -21.58 26.81 -6.21
C TYR A 61 -22.33 25.90 -5.22
N SER A 62 -23.34 25.16 -5.68
CA SER A 62 -24.04 24.17 -4.83
C SER A 62 -23.08 23.07 -4.42
N GLU A 63 -22.30 22.55 -5.37
CA GLU A 63 -21.30 21.52 -5.09
C GLU A 63 -20.19 22.02 -4.15
N ILE A 64 -19.76 23.29 -4.26
CA ILE A 64 -18.81 23.86 -3.32
C ILE A 64 -19.41 23.96 -1.90
N CYS A 65 -20.68 24.34 -1.77
CA CYS A 65 -21.36 24.35 -0.47
C CYS A 65 -21.48 22.93 0.10
N GLU A 66 -22.04 22.02 -0.68
CA GLU A 66 -22.43 20.68 -0.24
C GLU A 66 -21.25 19.73 -0.12
N LYS A 67 -20.33 19.71 -1.09
CA LYS A 67 -19.23 18.74 -1.13
C LYS A 67 -17.92 19.27 -0.56
N VAL A 68 -17.60 20.54 -0.80
CA VAL A 68 -16.35 21.17 -0.34
C VAL A 68 -16.50 21.75 1.07
N GLY A 69 -17.72 22.13 1.46
CA GLY A 69 -18.02 22.68 2.79
C GLY A 69 -17.58 24.14 2.93
N ILE A 70 -17.69 24.94 1.87
CA ILE A 70 -17.44 26.39 1.90
C ILE A 70 -18.78 27.10 1.82
N SER A 71 -19.06 28.00 2.77
CA SER A 71 -20.32 28.76 2.74
C SER A 71 -20.39 29.67 1.51
N ARG A 72 -21.59 29.83 0.95
CA ARG A 72 -21.84 30.59 -0.29
C ARG A 72 -21.16 31.96 -0.33
N PRO A 73 -21.19 32.80 0.74
CA PRO A 73 -20.53 34.11 0.72
C PRO A 73 -19.00 34.04 0.60
N ARG A 74 -18.38 32.92 1.01
CA ARG A 74 -16.91 32.74 1.04
C ARG A 74 -16.36 32.08 -0.21
N ILE A 75 -17.21 31.57 -1.10
CA ILE A 75 -16.79 30.85 -2.30
C ILE A 75 -15.94 31.75 -3.20
N LYS A 76 -16.40 32.98 -3.46
CA LYS A 76 -15.72 33.92 -4.35
C LYS A 76 -14.30 34.24 -3.86
N ASP A 77 -14.15 34.51 -2.56
CA ASP A 77 -12.84 34.75 -1.96
C ASP A 77 -11.94 33.51 -2.02
N ALA A 78 -12.48 32.33 -1.67
CA ALA A 78 -11.71 31.09 -1.70
C ALA A 78 -11.19 30.75 -3.11
N VAL A 79 -12.03 30.92 -4.14
CA VAL A 79 -11.62 30.71 -5.54
C VAL A 79 -10.59 31.74 -5.97
N ARG A 80 -10.83 33.04 -5.71
CA ARG A 80 -9.87 34.11 -6.04
C ARG A 80 -8.52 33.84 -5.40
N ASP A 81 -8.50 33.54 -4.12
CA ASP A 81 -7.27 33.34 -3.35
C ASP A 81 -6.55 32.05 -3.77
N ALA A 82 -7.29 31.00 -4.16
CA ALA A 82 -6.69 29.76 -4.68
C ALA A 82 -6.06 29.94 -6.07
N ILE A 83 -6.66 30.78 -6.93
CA ILE A 83 -6.08 31.17 -8.23
C ILE A 83 -4.85 32.06 -8.00
N HIS A 84 -4.96 33.07 -7.12
CA HIS A 84 -3.86 33.97 -6.79
C HIS A 84 -2.67 33.22 -6.18
N GLY A 85 -2.94 32.27 -5.28
CA GLY A 85 -1.96 31.35 -4.72
C GLY A 85 -1.44 30.30 -5.71
N ARG A 86 -1.89 30.35 -6.97
CA ARG A 86 -1.42 29.50 -8.07
C ARG A 86 -1.60 28.00 -7.82
N PHE A 87 -2.60 27.61 -7.03
CA PHE A 87 -2.95 26.19 -6.82
C PHE A 87 -3.85 25.66 -7.92
N ILE A 88 -4.73 26.51 -8.44
CA ILE A 88 -5.71 26.17 -9.45
C ILE A 88 -5.70 27.19 -10.59
N ARG A 89 -6.21 26.79 -11.74
CA ARG A 89 -6.42 27.65 -12.92
C ARG A 89 -7.88 27.55 -13.35
N CYS A 90 -8.49 28.70 -13.67
CA CYS A 90 -9.80 28.73 -14.30
C CYS A 90 -9.64 28.51 -15.80
N ILE A 91 -10.22 27.43 -16.32
CA ILE A 91 -10.23 27.12 -17.75
C ILE A 91 -11.43 27.79 -18.42
N LYS A 92 -12.61 27.70 -17.79
CA LYS A 92 -13.85 28.31 -18.26
C LYS A 92 -14.53 29.04 -17.12
N LYS A 93 -14.79 30.34 -17.29
CA LYS A 93 -15.57 31.12 -16.32
C LYS A 93 -17.03 30.65 -16.36
N GLY A 94 -17.64 30.51 -15.19
CA GLY A 94 -19.07 30.24 -15.09
C GLY A 94 -19.88 31.49 -15.40
N THR A 95 -21.11 31.30 -15.87
CA THR A 95 -22.08 32.37 -16.09
C THR A 95 -23.23 32.24 -15.09
N PRO A 96 -23.72 33.35 -14.51
CA PRO A 96 -24.96 33.33 -13.74
C PRO A 96 -26.10 32.75 -14.59
N GLY A 97 -27.08 32.12 -13.95
CA GLY A 97 -28.32 31.79 -14.64
C GLY A 97 -29.08 33.06 -15.01
N ASN A 98 -29.57 33.11 -16.25
CA ASN A 98 -30.50 34.13 -16.71
C ASN A 98 -31.91 33.84 -16.17
N GLU A 99 -32.92 34.65 -16.51
CA GLU A 99 -34.32 34.44 -16.10
C GLU A 99 -34.86 33.04 -16.50
N ASP A 100 -34.30 32.44 -17.57
CA ASP A 100 -34.60 31.07 -18.02
C ASP A 100 -33.82 29.96 -17.28
N GLY A 101 -33.05 30.30 -16.24
CA GLY A 101 -32.34 29.32 -15.39
C GLY A 101 -31.08 28.68 -16.01
N GLN A 102 -30.69 29.00 -17.24
CA GLN A 102 -29.50 28.44 -17.91
C GLN A 102 -28.19 29.09 -17.46
N GLY A 103 -27.74 28.78 -16.24
CA GLY A 103 -26.40 29.15 -15.75
C GLY A 103 -25.37 28.07 -16.06
N ASN A 104 -24.14 28.46 -16.42
CA ASN A 104 -23.04 27.51 -16.64
C ASN A 104 -22.09 27.48 -15.45
N SER A 105 -21.79 26.29 -14.94
CA SER A 105 -20.76 26.12 -13.90
C SER A 105 -19.36 26.38 -14.45
N ALA A 106 -18.49 26.95 -13.61
CA ALA A 106 -17.11 27.23 -13.97
C ALA A 106 -16.27 25.95 -13.98
N THR A 107 -15.26 25.89 -14.85
CA THR A 107 -14.31 24.78 -14.97
C THR A 107 -12.94 25.20 -14.47
N TYR A 108 -12.36 24.40 -13.57
CA TYR A 108 -11.04 24.63 -12.99
C TYR A 108 -10.17 23.38 -13.10
N GLU A 109 -8.86 23.56 -13.06
CA GLU A 109 -7.89 22.47 -12.97
C GLU A 109 -6.81 22.80 -11.93
N LEU A 110 -6.08 21.78 -11.49
CA LEU A 110 -4.87 21.97 -10.69
C LEU A 110 -3.79 22.61 -11.54
N ARG A 111 -3.06 23.57 -10.97
CA ARG A 111 -1.93 24.20 -11.64
C ARG A 111 -0.66 23.40 -11.39
N TRP A 112 -0.09 22.83 -12.45
CA TRP A 112 1.17 22.09 -12.41
C TRP A 112 2.34 22.97 -12.87
N ASP A 113 3.48 22.85 -12.19
CA ASP A 113 4.74 23.50 -12.52
C ASP A 113 5.66 22.53 -13.27
N LYS A 114 5.85 22.82 -14.57
CA LYS A 114 6.67 22.03 -15.50
C LYS A 114 8.15 22.44 -15.50
N SER A 115 8.51 23.50 -14.79
CA SER A 115 9.88 24.05 -14.79
C SER A 115 10.93 23.11 -14.17
N GLY A 116 10.50 22.04 -13.49
CA GLY A 116 11.38 21.05 -12.89
C GLY A 116 12.04 21.48 -11.58
N THR A 117 11.69 22.65 -11.03
CA THR A 117 12.17 23.12 -9.73
C THR A 117 11.13 22.88 -8.64
N TYR A 118 11.50 22.14 -7.59
CA TYR A 118 10.60 21.89 -6.47
C TYR A 118 10.64 23.06 -5.46
N ASN A 119 9.50 23.74 -5.27
CA ASN A 119 9.42 24.96 -4.46
C ASN A 119 8.42 24.83 -3.29
N LYS A 120 8.87 25.19 -2.08
CA LYS A 120 8.08 25.19 -0.84
C LYS A 120 7.70 26.58 -0.32
N GLN A 121 8.18 27.65 -0.96
CA GLN A 121 7.93 29.02 -0.50
C GLN A 121 6.66 29.58 -1.18
N PRO A 122 5.66 30.06 -0.41
CA PRO A 122 4.42 30.59 -0.98
C PRO A 122 4.62 31.69 -2.04
N GLU A 123 5.60 32.56 -1.84
CA GLU A 123 5.84 33.75 -2.65
C GLU A 123 6.36 33.39 -4.05
N THR A 124 7.14 32.31 -4.12
CA THR A 124 7.77 31.84 -5.37
C THR A 124 7.11 30.58 -5.92
N PHE A 125 6.07 30.06 -5.25
CA PHE A 125 5.28 28.92 -5.70
C PHE A 125 4.62 29.24 -7.05
N ARG A 126 4.78 28.36 -8.06
CA ARG A 126 4.26 28.53 -9.42
C ARG A 126 3.20 27.50 -9.82
N GLY A 127 2.95 26.52 -8.95
CA GLY A 127 2.13 25.35 -9.19
C GLY A 127 2.67 24.12 -8.47
N PHE A 128 1.89 23.05 -8.44
CA PHE A 128 2.30 21.76 -7.93
C PHE A 128 3.36 21.13 -8.83
N PHE A 129 4.40 20.57 -8.24
CA PHE A 129 5.49 19.95 -8.96
C PHE A 129 5.00 18.71 -9.73
N GLU A 130 5.24 18.72 -11.05
CA GLU A 130 4.71 17.70 -11.97
C GLU A 130 5.45 16.37 -11.84
N LYS A 131 6.79 16.38 -11.72
CA LYS A 131 7.63 15.16 -11.77
C LYS A 131 7.45 14.25 -10.54
N SER A 132 7.86 13.00 -10.68
CA SER A 132 7.79 11.97 -9.63
C SER A 132 8.67 12.27 -8.41
N GLY A 133 8.39 11.60 -7.29
CA GLY A 133 9.22 11.64 -6.06
C GLY A 133 8.82 12.71 -5.03
N ASN A 134 7.87 13.60 -5.33
CA ASN A 134 7.47 14.71 -4.46
C ASN A 134 6.00 14.69 -4.02
N ARG A 135 5.43 13.49 -3.92
CA ARG A 135 4.05 13.24 -3.51
C ARG A 135 4.03 12.19 -2.39
N THR A 136 3.02 12.26 -1.53
CA THR A 136 2.81 11.33 -0.40
C THR A 136 1.45 10.66 -0.58
N TYR A 137 1.35 9.36 -0.28
CA TYR A 137 0.07 8.64 -0.26
C TYR A 137 -0.71 9.05 0.99
N ILE A 138 -1.76 9.82 0.81
CA ILE A 138 -2.58 10.36 1.89
C ILE A 138 -3.92 9.63 1.89
N PRO A 139 -4.41 9.12 3.02
CA PRO A 139 -5.73 8.50 3.10
C PRO A 139 -6.83 9.43 2.58
N ASN A 140 -7.75 8.90 1.78
CA ASN A 140 -8.81 9.70 1.17
C ASN A 140 -9.68 10.40 2.22
N GLU A 141 -9.90 9.76 3.38
CA GLU A 141 -10.67 10.33 4.49
C GLU A 141 -10.03 11.60 5.07
N PHE A 142 -8.74 11.83 4.85
CA PHE A 142 -8.13 13.10 5.22
C PHE A 142 -8.79 14.26 4.48
N PHE A 143 -9.07 14.10 3.19
CA PHE A 143 -9.76 15.10 2.39
C PHE A 143 -11.28 15.07 2.64
N ASP A 144 -11.86 13.87 2.59
CA ASP A 144 -13.32 13.67 2.61
C ASP A 144 -13.94 13.98 3.98
N VAL A 145 -13.18 13.78 5.07
CA VAL A 145 -13.63 13.99 6.45
C VAL A 145 -12.89 15.14 7.11
N CYS A 146 -11.57 15.05 7.26
CA CYS A 146 -10.82 16.00 8.10
C CYS A 146 -10.82 17.42 7.50
N VAL A 147 -10.30 17.58 6.27
CA VAL A 147 -10.23 18.88 5.58
C VAL A 147 -11.61 19.52 5.46
N ARG A 148 -12.61 18.72 5.08
CA ARG A 148 -13.98 19.18 4.85
C ARG A 148 -14.70 19.65 6.12
N LYS A 149 -14.56 18.94 7.25
CA LYS A 149 -15.41 19.16 8.43
C LYS A 149 -14.72 19.91 9.55
N GLU A 150 -13.41 19.73 9.74
CA GLU A 150 -12.72 20.28 10.91
C GLU A 150 -12.28 21.75 10.75
N PRO A 151 -12.03 22.45 11.88
CA PRO A 151 -11.34 23.74 11.88
C PRO A 151 -9.94 23.64 11.26
N LEU A 152 -9.49 24.71 10.60
CA LEU A 152 -8.18 24.73 9.92
C LEU A 152 -7.02 24.37 10.84
N SER A 153 -7.07 24.76 12.13
CA SER A 153 -6.03 24.43 13.10
C SER A 153 -5.90 22.93 13.34
N VAL A 154 -7.01 22.19 13.42
CA VAL A 154 -7.03 20.72 13.52
C VAL A 154 -6.49 20.09 12.24
N VAL A 155 -6.97 20.53 11.07
CA VAL A 155 -6.51 20.04 9.76
C VAL A 155 -5.00 20.23 9.59
N LYS A 156 -4.45 21.36 10.05
CA LYS A 156 -3.00 21.63 10.06
C LYS A 156 -2.22 20.63 10.91
N ILE A 157 -2.75 20.22 12.07
CA ILE A 157 -2.11 19.22 12.92
C ILE A 157 -2.18 17.83 12.29
N VAL A 158 -3.37 17.40 11.87
CA VAL A 158 -3.55 16.09 11.23
C VAL A 158 -2.71 16.02 9.95
N GLY A 159 -2.69 17.07 9.14
CA GLY A 159 -1.88 17.15 7.93
C GLY A 159 -0.38 17.17 8.20
N ALA A 160 0.07 17.83 9.27
CA ALA A 160 1.47 17.76 9.71
C ALA A 160 1.85 16.34 10.11
N VAL A 161 1.02 15.66 10.91
CA VAL A 161 1.26 14.26 11.28
C VAL A 161 1.24 13.37 10.04
N ALA A 162 0.25 13.49 9.16
CA ALA A 162 0.17 12.71 7.92
C ALA A 162 1.43 12.87 7.07
N ARG A 163 1.82 14.12 6.80
CA ARG A 163 2.96 14.45 5.94
C ARG A 163 4.30 14.01 6.53
N LEU A 164 4.46 14.14 7.84
CA LEU A 164 5.72 13.84 8.50
C LEU A 164 5.85 12.38 8.98
N SER A 165 4.72 11.71 9.22
CA SER A 165 4.71 10.28 9.54
C SER A 165 4.70 9.42 8.29
N ILE A 166 3.97 9.75 7.22
CA ILE A 166 3.90 8.92 5.99
C ILE A 166 5.03 9.29 5.00
N GLY A 167 5.60 10.50 5.12
CA GLY A 167 6.65 10.99 4.22
C GLY A 167 8.06 10.51 4.58
N PHE A 168 8.88 10.36 3.53
CA PHE A 168 10.27 9.88 3.50
C PHE A 168 10.47 8.38 3.80
N GLU A 169 10.53 7.64 2.69
CA GLU A 169 11.27 6.40 2.50
C GLU A 169 12.65 6.51 3.19
N THR A 170 12.91 5.66 4.17
CA THR A 170 14.28 5.49 4.67
C THR A 170 15.15 4.95 3.52
N LYS A 171 16.49 5.04 3.60
CA LYS A 171 17.41 4.36 2.65
C LYS A 171 17.16 2.84 2.49
N GLN A 172 16.23 2.30 3.27
CA GLN A 172 15.88 0.89 3.45
C GLN A 172 14.41 0.59 3.03
N GLY A 173 13.67 1.55 2.46
CA GLY A 173 12.35 1.31 1.85
C GLY A 173 11.14 1.29 2.80
N HIS A 174 11.32 1.53 4.10
CA HIS A 174 10.21 1.56 5.05
C HIS A 174 9.51 2.93 5.02
N ARG A 175 8.17 2.91 4.95
CA ARG A 175 7.36 4.10 5.29
C ARG A 175 7.38 4.26 6.80
N ARG A 176 7.69 5.46 7.27
CA ARG A 176 7.42 5.79 8.66
C ARG A 176 5.89 5.71 8.85
N ASN A 177 5.47 5.30 10.05
CA ASN A 177 4.06 5.34 10.45
C ASN A 177 3.86 6.17 11.70
N LYS A 178 4.95 6.65 12.29
CA LYS A 178 5.00 7.46 13.50
C LYS A 178 6.05 8.55 13.35
N ILE A 179 5.90 9.60 14.13
CA ILE A 179 6.85 10.69 14.20
C ILE A 179 7.04 11.18 15.64
N ALA A 180 8.31 11.35 16.03
CA ALA A 180 8.68 12.11 17.21
C ALA A 180 8.70 13.62 16.87
N VAL A 181 7.80 14.40 17.47
CA VAL A 181 7.67 15.84 17.20
C VAL A 181 7.57 16.61 18.51
N SER A 182 8.39 17.65 18.67
CA SER A 182 8.25 18.57 19.80
C SER A 182 7.12 19.57 19.56
N PHE A 183 6.57 20.13 20.63
CA PHE A 183 5.54 21.17 20.56
C PHE A 183 5.99 22.37 19.70
N SER A 184 7.25 22.79 19.84
CA SER A 184 7.86 23.87 19.04
C SER A 184 7.98 23.50 17.57
N HIS A 185 8.23 22.23 17.23
CA HIS A 185 8.24 21.78 15.84
C HIS A 185 6.82 21.85 15.24
N PHE A 186 5.79 21.35 15.95
CA PHE A 186 4.40 21.50 15.48
C PHE A 186 4.01 22.95 15.23
N ARG A 187 4.37 23.85 16.16
CA ARG A 187 4.11 25.28 16.04
C ARG A 187 4.72 25.87 14.77
N ARG A 188 6.01 25.56 14.50
CA ARG A 188 6.73 26.04 13.31
C ARG A 188 6.12 25.47 12.02
N TYR A 189 5.85 24.17 12.00
CA TYR A 189 5.36 23.48 10.80
C TYR A 189 3.94 23.87 10.44
N SER A 190 3.02 23.86 11.41
CA SER A 190 1.60 24.22 11.22
C SER A 190 1.36 25.73 11.06
N LYS A 191 2.35 26.55 11.42
CA LYS A 191 2.24 28.02 11.55
C LYS A 191 1.12 28.46 12.49
N ILE A 192 0.75 27.66 13.49
CA ILE A 192 -0.21 28.05 14.54
C ILE A 192 0.54 28.86 15.60
N ARG A 193 0.32 30.18 15.64
CA ARG A 193 1.09 31.08 16.52
C ARG A 193 0.73 30.94 18.00
N ASN A 194 -0.56 30.81 18.30
CA ASN A 194 -1.09 30.76 19.67
C ASN A 194 -0.91 29.34 20.26
N ARG A 195 -0.26 29.27 21.44
CA ARG A 195 0.05 28.00 22.12
C ARG A 195 -1.19 27.28 22.64
N GLY A 196 -2.17 28.01 23.18
CA GLY A 196 -3.42 27.45 23.66
C GLY A 196 -4.24 26.83 22.51
N ASN A 197 -4.35 27.53 21.38
CA ASN A 197 -5.02 27.00 20.18
C ASN A 197 -4.29 25.77 19.62
N LEU A 198 -2.95 25.77 19.64
CA LEU A 198 -2.16 24.61 19.24
C LEU A 198 -2.44 23.39 20.14
N ALA A 199 -2.41 23.57 21.46
CA ALA A 199 -2.70 22.51 22.41
C ALA A 199 -4.14 21.98 22.25
N ALA A 200 -5.12 22.87 22.19
CA ALA A 200 -6.53 22.51 21.97
C ALA A 200 -6.75 21.78 20.64
N SER A 201 -6.03 22.17 19.59
CA SER A 201 -6.14 21.50 18.28
C SER A 201 -5.51 20.11 18.26
N ILE A 202 -4.40 19.90 18.99
CA ILE A 202 -3.79 18.58 19.18
C ILE A 202 -4.76 17.68 19.96
N GLN A 203 -5.26 18.18 21.09
CA GLN A 203 -6.19 17.46 21.96
C GLN A 203 -7.45 17.05 21.18
N ARG A 204 -8.07 17.98 20.45
CA ARG A 204 -9.23 17.69 19.59
C ARG A 204 -8.91 16.67 18.50
N ALA A 205 -7.72 16.69 17.91
CA ALA A 205 -7.32 15.69 16.91
C ALA A 205 -7.19 14.27 17.50
N ILE A 206 -6.77 14.16 18.77
CA ILE A 206 -6.72 12.91 19.52
C ILE A 206 -8.15 12.45 19.86
N GLU A 207 -8.97 13.31 20.46
CA GLU A 207 -10.36 13.01 20.86
C GLU A 207 -11.24 12.60 19.68
N LYS A 208 -11.00 13.18 18.50
CA LYS A 208 -11.70 12.81 17.26
C LYS A 208 -11.09 11.60 16.55
N ASN A 209 -10.11 10.92 17.16
CA ASN A 209 -9.44 9.74 16.60
C ASN A 209 -8.82 10.00 15.21
N TYR A 210 -8.32 11.21 14.94
CA TYR A 210 -7.53 11.45 13.73
C TYR A 210 -6.06 11.07 13.96
N ILE A 211 -5.53 11.36 15.14
CA ILE A 211 -4.15 11.03 15.51
C ILE A 211 -4.11 10.24 16.81
N LEU A 212 -3.05 9.44 16.98
CA LEU A 212 -2.73 8.76 18.22
C LEU A 212 -1.45 9.32 18.79
N GLN A 213 -1.45 9.60 20.08
CA GLN A 213 -0.23 9.84 20.85
C GLN A 213 0.26 8.48 21.36
N LEU A 214 1.33 7.97 20.76
CA LEU A 214 1.92 6.68 21.09
C LEU A 214 2.82 6.77 22.32
N ARG A 215 3.39 7.95 22.56
CA ARG A 215 4.26 8.20 23.72
C ARG A 215 4.23 9.67 24.09
N GLU A 216 4.09 9.95 25.38
CA GLU A 216 4.21 11.30 25.92
C GLU A 216 5.67 11.77 25.91
N GLY A 217 5.86 13.06 25.65
CA GLY A 217 7.14 13.72 25.77
C GLY A 217 7.43 14.07 27.22
N ASN A 218 8.71 14.15 27.56
CA ASN A 218 9.16 14.59 28.87
C ASN A 218 9.94 15.90 28.73
N PHE A 219 9.63 16.88 29.57
CA PHE A 219 10.33 18.15 29.64
C PHE A 219 11.00 18.29 31.01
N THR A 220 12.29 18.00 31.06
CA THR A 220 13.11 18.11 32.27
C THR A 220 14.26 19.10 32.04
N GLN A 221 14.89 19.59 33.11
CA GLN A 221 16.10 20.42 32.99
C GLN A 221 17.30 19.62 32.44
N ASN A 222 17.31 18.30 32.69
CA ASN A 222 18.34 17.40 32.18
C ASN A 222 18.09 17.06 30.70
N ARG A 223 18.96 17.56 29.80
CA ARG A 223 18.81 17.39 28.34
C ARG A 223 18.78 15.93 27.88
N THR A 224 19.41 15.00 28.61
CA THR A 224 19.44 13.57 28.26
C THR A 224 18.10 12.86 28.56
N GLU A 225 17.28 13.44 29.43
CA GLU A 225 15.96 12.92 29.80
C GLU A 225 14.82 13.59 29.03
N GLN A 226 15.10 14.70 28.32
CA GLN A 226 14.14 15.36 27.45
C GLN A 226 13.76 14.46 26.28
N ARG A 227 12.46 14.26 26.08
CA ARG A 227 11.94 13.39 25.00
C ARG A 227 10.77 14.07 24.29
N ALA A 228 10.74 13.96 22.97
CA ALA A 228 9.61 14.44 22.18
C ALA A 228 8.42 13.46 22.24
N ASN A 229 7.21 14.02 22.15
CA ASN A 229 5.99 13.25 21.94
C ASN A 229 6.08 12.45 20.64
N VAL A 230 5.55 11.23 20.64
CA VAL A 230 5.47 10.38 19.45
C VAL A 230 4.02 10.27 19.01
N PHE A 231 3.74 10.67 17.77
CA PHE A 231 2.40 10.63 17.18
C PHE A 231 2.34 9.73 15.96
N SER A 232 1.17 9.15 15.68
CA SER A 232 0.81 8.55 14.39
C SER A 232 -0.55 9.05 13.93
N LEU A 233 -0.90 8.81 12.67
CA LEU A 233 -2.31 8.78 12.31
C LEU A 233 -2.98 7.61 13.04
N LYS A 234 -4.26 7.78 13.39
CA LYS A 234 -5.10 6.67 13.84
C LYS A 234 -5.48 5.87 12.61
N TRP A 235 -4.91 4.70 12.46
CA TRP A 235 -5.32 3.75 11.43
C TRP A 235 -6.54 2.96 11.91
N ARG A 236 -7.48 2.69 11.01
CA ARG A 236 -8.58 1.77 11.25
C ARG A 236 -7.97 0.40 11.48
N VAL A 237 -8.32 -0.23 12.60
CA VAL A 237 -7.95 -1.61 12.85
C VAL A 237 -8.76 -2.44 11.86
N VAL A 238 -8.09 -3.14 10.93
CA VAL A 238 -8.72 -4.27 10.26
C VAL A 238 -8.84 -5.34 11.33
N THR A 239 -9.92 -5.27 12.11
CA THR A 239 -10.27 -6.36 13.01
C THR A 239 -10.62 -7.55 12.14
N LYS A 240 -9.62 -8.39 11.85
CA LYS A 240 -9.86 -9.82 11.97
C LYS A 240 -10.40 -10.00 13.39
N ARG A 241 -11.69 -10.30 13.52
CA ARG A 241 -12.28 -10.63 14.82
C ARG A 241 -11.40 -11.71 15.45
N ASN A 242 -11.07 -11.52 16.73
CA ASN A 242 -10.26 -12.38 17.58
C ASN A 242 -8.74 -12.17 17.52
N GLN A 243 -8.27 -11.16 18.24
CA GLN A 243 -7.23 -11.35 19.25
C GLN A 243 -7.47 -10.34 20.39
N LYS A 244 -7.56 -10.84 21.62
CA LYS A 244 -7.61 -10.05 22.88
C LYS A 244 -6.25 -9.38 23.16
N LEU A 245 -5.71 -8.66 22.20
CA LEU A 245 -4.52 -7.83 22.37
C LEU A 245 -4.85 -6.46 21.77
N SER A 246 -4.75 -5.43 22.60
CA SER A 246 -4.91 -4.06 22.15
C SER A 246 -3.88 -3.74 21.07
N SER A 247 -4.18 -2.78 20.19
CA SER A 247 -3.29 -2.38 19.09
C SER A 247 -1.88 -1.96 19.56
N ALA A 248 -1.73 -1.58 20.83
CA ALA A 248 -0.43 -1.28 21.43
C ALA A 248 0.36 -2.56 21.77
N GLU A 249 -0.31 -3.61 22.24
CA GLU A 249 0.33 -4.86 22.67
C GLU A 249 0.79 -5.71 21.48
N TYR A 250 0.02 -5.78 20.39
CA TYR A 250 0.44 -6.48 19.17
C TYR A 250 1.69 -5.85 18.54
N LEU A 251 1.75 -4.52 18.48
CA LEU A 251 2.91 -3.80 17.96
C LEU A 251 4.11 -3.86 18.92
N ALA A 252 3.88 -3.85 20.24
CA ALA A 252 4.93 -4.05 21.22
C ALA A 252 5.54 -5.45 21.13
N GLU A 253 4.72 -6.49 20.99
CA GLU A 253 5.16 -7.88 20.90
C GLU A 253 5.94 -8.17 19.60
N ARG A 254 5.52 -7.59 18.47
CA ARG A 254 6.26 -7.68 17.20
C ARG A 254 7.64 -7.01 17.28
N ASN A 255 7.71 -5.82 17.87
CA ASN A 255 8.99 -5.11 18.06
C ASN A 255 9.90 -5.86 19.04
N ARG A 256 9.33 -6.46 20.09
CA ARG A 256 10.07 -7.24 21.08
C ARG A 256 10.76 -8.45 20.44
N LYS A 257 10.07 -9.17 19.55
CA LYS A 257 10.63 -10.33 18.82
C LYS A 257 11.72 -9.94 17.83
N GLU A 258 11.62 -8.77 17.21
CA GLU A 258 12.64 -8.24 16.29
C GLU A 258 13.91 -7.79 17.06
N ASP A 259 13.73 -7.12 18.20
CA ASP A 259 14.84 -6.74 19.09
C ASP A 259 15.51 -7.96 19.73
N GLU A 260 14.75 -8.97 20.16
CA GLU A 260 15.27 -10.24 20.70
C GLU A 260 16.08 -11.02 19.65
N TRP A 261 15.67 -11.02 18.38
CA TRP A 261 16.42 -11.67 17.30
C TRP A 261 17.70 -10.91 16.94
N LEU A 262 17.66 -9.58 16.90
CA LEU A 262 18.83 -8.73 16.68
C LEU A 262 19.84 -8.83 17.84
N GLN A 263 19.37 -9.05 19.07
CA GLN A 263 20.24 -9.30 20.22
C GLN A 263 20.83 -10.72 20.22
N LYS A 264 20.07 -11.74 19.82
CA LYS A 264 20.58 -13.12 19.75
C LYS A 264 21.59 -13.35 18.62
N ASN A 265 21.43 -12.65 17.49
CA ASN A 265 22.23 -12.89 16.29
C ASN A 265 23.16 -11.72 15.91
N GLY A 266 23.05 -10.57 16.60
CA GLY A 266 23.89 -9.38 16.40
C GLY A 266 25.14 -9.38 17.28
N GLY A 267 25.96 -10.41 17.19
CA GLY A 267 27.24 -10.47 17.88
C GLY A 267 28.29 -9.55 17.24
N SER A 268 28.46 -8.33 17.77
CA SER A 268 29.75 -7.70 18.12
C SER A 268 29.59 -6.19 18.37
N ASN A 269 29.37 -5.85 19.64
CA ASN A 269 29.53 -4.49 20.18
C ASN A 269 31.01 -4.07 20.09
N LYS A 270 31.33 -3.07 19.26
CA LYS A 270 32.43 -2.14 19.58
C LYS A 270 31.81 -0.83 20.05
N LYS A 271 31.77 -0.67 21.38
CA LYS A 271 31.63 0.63 22.02
C LYS A 271 32.83 1.49 21.60
N VAL A 272 32.59 2.69 21.10
CA VAL A 272 33.58 3.77 21.13
C VAL A 272 33.00 4.85 22.03
N PRO A 273 33.65 5.16 23.17
CA PRO A 273 33.27 6.28 24.01
C PRO A 273 33.52 7.60 23.30
N GLU A 274 32.59 8.51 23.54
CA GLU A 274 32.61 9.91 23.13
C GLU A 274 33.54 10.69 24.07
N GLU A 275 34.84 10.72 23.77
CA GLU A 275 35.80 11.65 24.36
C GLU A 275 37.03 11.80 23.45
N GLN A 276 37.59 13.01 23.40
CA GLN A 276 38.73 13.46 22.58
C GLN A 276 38.39 14.08 21.21
N LEU A 277 37.60 15.15 21.25
CA LEU A 277 37.84 16.30 20.38
C LEU A 277 39.04 17.07 20.97
N GLN A 278 40.26 16.82 20.48
CA GLN A 278 41.33 17.84 20.31
C GLN A 278 42.65 17.24 19.77
N LYS A 279 43.09 17.82 18.65
CA LYS A 279 44.48 17.99 18.15
C LYS A 279 45.25 16.75 17.66
N GLY A 280 45.82 16.90 16.45
CA GLY A 280 47.17 16.40 16.16
C GLY A 280 47.35 15.48 14.94
N THR A 281 47.71 16.09 13.80
CA THR A 281 48.76 15.64 12.86
C THR A 281 48.69 14.29 12.14
N ARG A 282 48.32 14.40 10.85
CA ARG A 282 48.92 13.77 9.64
C ARG A 282 50.28 13.07 9.89
N ILE A 283 50.29 11.74 10.07
CA ILE A 283 51.38 10.80 9.69
C ILE A 283 50.95 9.31 9.85
N GLU A 284 49.92 8.98 10.63
CA GLU A 284 49.56 7.55 10.89
C GLU A 284 48.66 6.84 9.84
N ILE A 285 48.20 7.53 8.79
CA ILE A 285 47.34 6.90 7.75
C ILE A 285 48.13 5.96 6.80
N LYS A 286 49.46 5.87 6.94
CA LYS A 286 50.32 5.09 6.03
C LYS A 286 50.69 3.67 6.52
N LEU A 287 50.48 3.33 7.80
CA LEU A 287 50.89 2.03 8.36
C LEU A 287 49.73 1.01 8.52
N GLU A 288 48.48 1.43 8.60
CA GLU A 288 47.31 0.50 8.66
C GLU A 288 46.91 -0.09 7.29
N LYS A 289 47.40 0.46 6.17
CA LYS A 289 47.08 -0.04 4.82
C LYS A 289 47.96 -1.22 4.37
N LEU A 290 49.09 -1.49 5.04
CA LEU A 290 49.97 -2.62 4.71
C LEU A 290 49.66 -3.92 5.47
N SER A 291 48.92 -3.88 6.58
CA SER A 291 48.57 -5.07 7.35
C SER A 291 47.28 -5.78 6.87
N ARG A 292 46.39 -5.06 6.16
CA ARG A 292 45.10 -5.60 5.65
C ARG A 292 45.19 -6.31 4.29
N SER A 293 46.32 -6.25 3.58
CA SER A 293 46.48 -6.92 2.28
C SER A 293 46.88 -8.39 2.42
N LYS A 294 47.57 -8.79 3.49
CA LYS A 294 48.04 -10.19 3.68
C LYS A 294 47.01 -11.16 4.28
N THR A 295 45.91 -10.65 4.86
CA THR A 295 44.83 -11.50 5.41
C THR A 295 43.77 -11.85 4.36
N ARG A 296 43.83 -11.26 3.15
CA ARG A 296 42.78 -11.40 2.12
C ARG A 296 43.01 -12.51 1.09
N GLU A 297 44.18 -13.15 1.08
CA GLU A 297 44.53 -14.22 0.12
C GLU A 297 44.54 -15.63 0.73
N LYS A 298 44.26 -15.79 2.03
CA LYS A 298 44.22 -17.12 2.70
C LYS A 298 42.82 -17.62 3.11
N GLU A 299 41.76 -16.83 2.89
CA GLU A 299 40.37 -17.25 3.15
C GLU A 299 39.61 -17.72 1.90
N GLU A 300 40.22 -17.69 0.70
CA GLU A 300 39.59 -18.18 -0.55
C GLU A 300 39.82 -19.68 -0.84
N LEU A 301 40.43 -20.42 0.08
CA LEU A 301 40.69 -21.87 -0.07
C LEU A 301 40.37 -22.60 1.24
N ASN A 302 39.10 -22.68 1.62
CA ASN A 302 38.51 -23.78 2.39
C ASN A 302 37.03 -23.52 2.66
N PHE A 303 36.15 -24.04 1.80
CA PHE A 303 34.84 -24.54 2.24
C PHE A 303 34.38 -25.61 1.25
N GLY A 304 34.63 -26.86 1.61
CA GLY A 304 34.10 -28.03 0.93
C GLY A 304 32.61 -28.21 1.25
N GLN A 305 31.87 -28.53 0.19
CA GLN A 305 30.66 -29.36 0.16
C GLN A 305 29.62 -29.16 1.30
N SER A 306 28.63 -28.31 1.05
CA SER A 306 27.30 -28.44 1.65
C SER A 306 26.24 -28.08 0.59
N GLU A 307 25.26 -28.96 0.43
CA GLU A 307 24.09 -28.98 -0.48
C GLU A 307 23.75 -27.69 -1.25
N ASP A 308 23.65 -27.80 -2.59
CA ASP A 308 23.23 -26.72 -3.51
C ASP A 308 21.74 -26.41 -3.32
N THR A 309 21.39 -25.70 -2.25
CA THR A 309 20.01 -25.29 -1.99
C THR A 309 19.54 -24.27 -3.03
N THR A 310 18.23 -24.26 -3.33
CA THR A 310 17.62 -23.31 -4.28
C THR A 310 17.91 -21.85 -3.92
N TYR A 311 18.08 -21.53 -2.63
CA TYR A 311 18.46 -20.18 -2.17
C TYR A 311 19.90 -19.82 -2.52
N ILE A 312 20.84 -20.77 -2.44
CA ILE A 312 22.24 -20.57 -2.87
C ILE A 312 22.24 -20.29 -4.38
N ARG A 313 21.47 -21.06 -5.16
CA ARG A 313 21.30 -20.83 -6.61
C ARG A 313 20.73 -19.44 -6.90
N ASN A 314 19.64 -19.06 -6.25
CA ASN A 314 19.00 -17.76 -6.40
C ASN A 314 19.92 -16.60 -6.00
N SER A 315 20.73 -16.79 -4.95
CA SER A 315 21.74 -15.80 -4.53
C SER A 315 22.81 -15.55 -5.59
N LYS A 316 23.35 -16.62 -6.20
CA LYS A 316 24.34 -16.55 -7.28
C LYS A 316 23.72 -15.93 -8.55
N THR A 317 22.49 -16.31 -8.88
CA THR A 317 21.75 -15.81 -10.04
C THR A 317 21.50 -14.31 -9.94
N LEU A 318 21.02 -13.81 -8.80
CA LEU A 318 20.84 -12.37 -8.59
C LEU A 318 22.17 -11.61 -8.64
N ALA A 319 23.22 -12.13 -8.01
CA ALA A 319 24.52 -11.46 -7.96
C ALA A 319 25.13 -11.29 -9.35
N ARG A 320 25.06 -12.35 -10.17
CA ARG A 320 25.49 -12.34 -11.56
C ARG A 320 24.69 -11.34 -12.40
N GLY A 321 23.35 -11.39 -12.34
CA GLY A 321 22.49 -10.48 -13.09
C GLY A 321 22.72 -9.00 -12.74
N LEU A 322 22.96 -8.68 -11.46
CA LEU A 322 23.28 -7.33 -11.02
C LEU A 322 24.69 -6.87 -11.46
N LYS A 323 25.67 -7.78 -11.50
CA LYS A 323 27.02 -7.48 -11.97
C LYS A 323 27.02 -7.17 -13.47
N GLU A 324 26.35 -8.01 -14.26
CA GLU A 324 26.28 -7.89 -15.72
C GLU A 324 25.47 -6.67 -16.17
N LYS A 325 24.23 -6.51 -15.65
CA LYS A 325 23.31 -5.48 -16.15
C LYS A 325 23.42 -4.13 -15.46
N ARG A 326 23.97 -4.06 -14.25
CA ARG A 326 24.07 -2.80 -13.48
C ARG A 326 25.47 -2.40 -13.05
N LYS A 327 26.50 -3.20 -13.36
CA LYS A 327 27.89 -2.94 -12.97
C LYS A 327 28.05 -2.72 -11.45
N VAL A 328 27.24 -3.38 -10.63
CA VAL A 328 27.31 -3.27 -9.18
C VAL A 328 28.51 -4.08 -8.67
N ASN A 329 29.61 -3.40 -8.36
CA ASN A 329 30.85 -3.99 -7.83
C ASN A 329 30.89 -4.05 -6.29
N ARG A 330 29.79 -4.45 -5.66
CA ARG A 330 29.76 -4.63 -4.20
C ARG A 330 30.28 -6.02 -3.81
N PRO A 331 30.90 -6.18 -2.63
CA PRO A 331 31.31 -7.49 -2.15
C PRO A 331 30.08 -8.39 -1.98
N PHE A 332 30.05 -9.48 -2.75
CA PHE A 332 29.01 -10.50 -2.71
C PHE A 332 29.37 -11.55 -1.65
N LYS A 333 28.44 -11.83 -0.73
CA LYS A 333 28.54 -12.92 0.24
C LYS A 333 27.36 -13.86 0.04
N CYS A 334 27.64 -15.07 -0.47
CA CYS A 334 26.62 -16.03 -0.90
C CYS A 334 25.68 -16.42 0.25
N SER A 335 26.22 -16.74 1.43
CA SER A 335 25.43 -17.12 2.62
C SER A 335 24.44 -16.03 3.05
N THR A 336 24.93 -14.80 3.22
CA THR A 336 24.09 -13.65 3.61
C THR A 336 22.98 -13.35 2.59
N TRP A 337 23.20 -13.66 1.30
CA TRP A 337 22.19 -13.47 0.26
C TRP A 337 21.21 -14.63 0.22
N ALA A 338 21.68 -15.87 0.38
CA ALA A 338 20.83 -17.06 0.48
C ALA A 338 19.85 -16.95 1.67
N GLU A 339 20.31 -16.46 2.82
CA GLU A 339 19.47 -16.16 3.99
C GLU A 339 18.29 -15.22 3.64
N GLN A 340 18.46 -14.28 2.71
CA GLN A 340 17.36 -13.39 2.32
C GLN A 340 16.28 -14.10 1.51
N PHE A 341 16.66 -15.12 0.73
CA PHE A 341 15.72 -15.94 -0.02
C PHE A 341 15.04 -16.97 0.91
N GLU A 342 15.78 -17.55 1.85
CA GLU A 342 15.20 -18.39 2.89
C GLU A 342 14.18 -17.61 3.73
N MET A 343 14.45 -16.34 4.06
CA MET A 343 13.51 -15.47 4.77
C MET A 343 12.23 -15.19 3.96
N LEU A 344 12.30 -15.11 2.62
CA LEU A 344 11.09 -14.95 1.78
C LEU A 344 10.16 -16.15 1.92
N GLU A 345 10.70 -17.36 2.02
CA GLU A 345 9.89 -18.56 2.17
C GLU A 345 9.41 -18.74 3.61
N ARG A 346 10.31 -18.59 4.59
CA ARG A 346 10.02 -18.89 6.00
C ARG A 346 9.21 -17.81 6.73
N LEU A 347 9.43 -16.54 6.41
CA LEU A 347 8.78 -15.41 7.09
C LEU A 347 7.68 -14.78 6.23
N ASP A 348 7.92 -14.69 4.92
CA ASP A 348 7.01 -14.05 3.99
C ASP A 348 6.08 -15.06 3.27
N GLY A 349 6.25 -16.37 3.51
CA GLY A 349 5.37 -17.43 3.01
C GLY A 349 5.43 -17.65 1.49
N VAL A 350 6.51 -17.21 0.82
CA VAL A 350 6.64 -17.29 -0.63
C VAL A 350 7.33 -18.59 -1.03
N LEU A 351 6.64 -19.44 -1.81
CA LEU A 351 7.20 -20.69 -2.32
C LEU A 351 8.50 -20.47 -3.11
N SER A 352 9.49 -21.35 -2.92
CA SER A 352 10.79 -21.30 -3.61
C SER A 352 10.69 -21.18 -5.15
N ASP A 353 9.73 -21.84 -5.79
CA ASP A 353 9.56 -21.76 -7.25
C ASP A 353 9.08 -20.38 -7.71
N ARG A 354 8.15 -19.79 -6.96
CA ARG A 354 7.66 -18.43 -7.18
C ARG A 354 8.80 -17.42 -7.02
N ILE A 355 9.66 -17.63 -6.02
CA ILE A 355 10.87 -16.80 -5.82
C ILE A 355 11.77 -16.85 -7.06
N SER A 356 12.01 -18.06 -7.57
CA SER A 356 12.91 -18.31 -8.71
C SER A 356 12.36 -17.71 -10.01
N ASN A 357 11.05 -17.82 -10.24
CA ASN A 357 10.38 -17.26 -11.42
C ASN A 357 10.44 -15.72 -11.44
N VAL A 358 10.08 -15.09 -10.32
CA VAL A 358 10.16 -13.62 -10.18
C VAL A 358 11.61 -13.14 -10.30
N LEU A 359 12.57 -13.91 -9.77
CA LEU A 359 14.00 -13.58 -9.89
C LEU A 359 14.48 -13.61 -11.34
N ASN A 360 14.14 -14.66 -12.10
CA ASN A 360 14.53 -14.79 -13.49
C ASN A 360 13.93 -13.66 -14.34
N TRP A 361 12.63 -13.42 -14.19
CA TRP A 361 11.97 -12.30 -14.86
C TRP A 361 12.62 -10.96 -14.50
N TYR A 362 12.89 -10.75 -13.21
CA TYR A 362 13.53 -9.53 -12.75
C TYR A 362 14.87 -9.29 -13.42
N ILE A 363 15.73 -10.33 -13.48
CA ILE A 363 17.04 -10.24 -14.12
C ILE A 363 16.92 -9.86 -15.60
N GLU A 364 15.94 -10.39 -16.32
CA GLU A 364 15.69 -10.03 -17.71
C GLU A 364 15.28 -8.57 -17.90
N HIS A 365 14.56 -8.02 -16.92
CA HIS A 365 13.88 -6.72 -17.01
C HIS A 365 14.58 -5.60 -16.21
N ILE A 366 15.75 -5.86 -15.63
CA ILE A 366 16.54 -4.84 -14.92
C ILE A 366 16.79 -3.62 -15.81
N GLY A 367 16.47 -2.44 -15.28
CA GLY A 367 16.71 -1.15 -15.95
C GLY A 367 15.62 -0.74 -16.92
N LYS A 368 14.61 -1.59 -17.18
CA LYS A 368 13.42 -1.19 -17.93
C LYS A 368 12.53 -0.26 -17.08
N PRO A 369 11.75 0.66 -17.69
CA PRO A 369 10.87 1.57 -16.97
C PRO A 369 9.91 0.83 -16.02
N PHE A 370 9.67 1.39 -14.83
CA PHE A 370 8.70 0.85 -13.86
C PHE A 370 9.02 -0.53 -13.25
N VAL A 371 10.20 -1.10 -13.52
CA VAL A 371 10.69 -2.31 -12.82
C VAL A 371 11.39 -1.88 -11.52
N PRO A 372 10.94 -2.35 -10.34
CA PRO A 372 11.53 -1.94 -9.07
C PRO A 372 13.00 -2.33 -8.96
N GLU A 373 13.83 -1.36 -8.58
CA GLU A 373 15.27 -1.56 -8.56
C GLU A 373 15.78 -2.22 -7.27
N ALA A 374 16.27 -3.45 -7.35
CA ALA A 374 17.03 -4.13 -6.32
C ALA A 374 18.54 -4.01 -6.58
N PHE A 375 19.33 -3.77 -5.52
CA PHE A 375 20.80 -3.66 -5.57
C PHE A 375 21.50 -4.72 -4.70
N SER A 376 20.74 -5.65 -4.12
CA SER A 376 21.19 -6.73 -3.25
C SER A 376 20.06 -7.74 -3.04
N ALA A 377 20.36 -8.95 -2.55
CA ALA A 377 19.34 -9.93 -2.17
C ALA A 377 18.31 -9.40 -1.16
N ARG A 378 18.74 -8.59 -0.19
CA ARG A 378 17.81 -7.92 0.74
C ARG A 378 16.90 -6.92 0.03
N GLY A 379 17.45 -6.17 -0.92
CA GLY A 379 16.67 -5.24 -1.75
C GLY A 379 15.68 -5.95 -2.66
N PHE A 380 16.05 -7.13 -3.17
CA PHE A 380 15.17 -7.99 -3.97
C PHE A 380 14.01 -8.51 -3.12
N ARG A 381 14.30 -9.12 -1.96
CA ARG A 381 13.28 -9.59 -1.01
C ARG A 381 12.30 -8.48 -0.61
N ASN A 382 12.81 -7.32 -0.19
CA ASN A 382 11.95 -6.21 0.24
C ASN A 382 11.02 -5.68 -0.86
N LYS A 383 11.39 -5.89 -2.12
CA LYS A 383 10.63 -5.45 -3.30
C LYS A 383 9.96 -6.61 -4.02
N PHE A 384 9.97 -7.81 -3.46
CA PHE A 384 9.55 -9.04 -4.13
C PHE A 384 8.15 -8.89 -4.75
N LEU A 385 7.17 -8.49 -3.93
CA LEU A 385 5.79 -8.28 -4.39
C LEU A 385 5.64 -7.14 -5.40
N GLN A 386 6.50 -6.11 -5.34
CA GLN A 386 6.45 -5.01 -6.31
C GLN A 386 7.06 -5.43 -7.66
N ILE A 387 8.10 -6.25 -7.62
CA ILE A 387 8.74 -6.83 -8.81
C ILE A 387 7.76 -7.79 -9.47
N GLU A 388 7.09 -8.60 -8.68
CA GLU A 388 6.02 -9.48 -9.14
C GLU A 388 4.81 -8.70 -9.67
N ASP A 389 4.40 -7.61 -9.02
CA ASP A 389 3.32 -6.75 -9.52
C ASP A 389 3.71 -6.09 -10.85
N ALA A 390 4.97 -5.66 -11.00
CA ALA A 390 5.50 -5.13 -12.25
C ALA A 390 5.56 -6.20 -13.36
N MET A 391 5.88 -7.44 -12.99
CA MET A 391 5.79 -8.61 -13.87
C MET A 391 4.35 -8.79 -14.37
N MET A 392 3.38 -8.85 -13.45
CA MET A 392 1.97 -9.12 -13.77
C MET A 392 1.28 -7.98 -14.54
N LYS A 393 1.52 -6.71 -14.17
CA LYS A 393 0.71 -5.58 -14.66
C LYS A 393 1.23 -4.89 -15.92
N ARG A 394 2.55 -4.90 -16.17
CA ARG A 394 3.16 -3.94 -17.13
C ARG A 394 3.91 -4.55 -18.29
N TYR A 395 4.54 -5.70 -18.09
CA TYR A 395 5.31 -6.36 -19.14
C TYR A 395 4.59 -7.57 -19.73
N GLY A 396 3.27 -7.65 -19.49
CA GLY A 396 2.46 -8.82 -19.88
C GLY A 396 3.11 -10.09 -19.37
N GLY A 397 3.65 -10.07 -18.14
CA GLY A 397 4.18 -11.25 -17.50
C GLY A 397 3.02 -12.20 -17.27
N ILE A 398 2.73 -12.97 -18.31
CA ILE A 398 2.30 -14.33 -18.25
C ILE A 398 3.24 -14.93 -17.19
N ASN A 399 2.76 -15.04 -15.96
CA ASN A 399 2.97 -16.35 -15.37
C ASN A 399 2.23 -17.24 -16.36
N PRO A 400 2.88 -18.17 -17.08
CA PRO A 400 2.11 -19.22 -17.69
C PRO A 400 1.54 -19.92 -16.47
N VAL A 401 0.34 -19.49 -16.06
CA VAL A 401 -0.49 -20.32 -15.23
C VAL A 401 -0.61 -21.53 -16.11
N GLU A 402 0.05 -22.60 -15.74
CA GLU A 402 0.10 -23.80 -16.56
C GLU A 402 -1.35 -24.18 -16.82
N ILE A 403 -1.81 -23.95 -18.06
CA ILE A 403 -3.22 -24.07 -18.37
C ILE A 403 -3.50 -25.56 -18.35
N SER A 404 -4.22 -26.00 -17.32
CA SER A 404 -4.58 -27.39 -17.19
C SER A 404 -5.53 -27.77 -18.33
N LYS A 405 -5.55 -29.06 -18.69
CA LYS A 405 -6.50 -29.60 -19.68
C LYS A 405 -7.96 -29.26 -19.33
N ASP A 406 -8.27 -29.17 -18.03
CA ASP A 406 -9.58 -28.75 -17.55
C ASP A 406 -9.89 -27.29 -17.90
N ALA A 407 -8.92 -26.39 -17.74
CA ALA A 407 -9.08 -25.00 -18.13
C ALA A 407 -9.23 -24.85 -19.65
N GLU A 408 -8.43 -25.57 -20.45
CA GLU A 408 -8.55 -25.60 -21.91
C GLU A 408 -9.95 -26.08 -22.33
N TRP A 409 -10.42 -27.18 -21.75
CA TRP A 409 -11.73 -27.75 -22.03
C TRP A 409 -12.88 -26.78 -21.72
N ILE A 410 -12.82 -26.08 -20.58
CA ILE A 410 -13.82 -25.06 -20.22
C ILE A 410 -13.81 -23.90 -21.23
N VAL A 411 -12.63 -23.39 -21.57
CA VAL A 411 -12.46 -22.28 -22.52
C VAL A 411 -13.04 -22.64 -23.88
N ASP A 412 -12.70 -23.80 -24.42
CA ASP A 412 -13.17 -24.25 -25.72
C ASP A 412 -14.70 -24.38 -25.75
N ARG A 413 -15.30 -24.93 -24.69
CA ARG A 413 -16.77 -25.00 -24.56
C ARG A 413 -17.43 -23.64 -24.42
N ILE A 414 -16.79 -22.66 -23.78
CA ILE A 414 -17.37 -21.31 -23.67
C ILE A 414 -17.35 -20.62 -25.04
N PHE A 415 -16.22 -20.66 -25.75
CA PHE A 415 -16.11 -20.08 -27.09
C PHE A 415 -17.02 -20.76 -28.12
N ALA A 416 -17.35 -22.03 -27.95
CA ALA A 416 -18.27 -22.74 -28.84
C ALA A 416 -19.74 -22.31 -28.72
N PHE A 417 -20.17 -21.75 -27.58
CA PHE A 417 -21.59 -21.55 -27.27
C PHE A 417 -21.97 -20.11 -26.86
N GLU A 418 -21.00 -19.24 -26.59
CA GLU A 418 -21.25 -17.89 -26.10
C GLU A 418 -20.59 -16.83 -26.99
N HIS A 419 -21.19 -15.64 -27.08
CA HIS A 419 -20.47 -14.48 -27.61
C HIS A 419 -19.52 -13.98 -26.53
N VAL A 420 -18.22 -14.23 -26.70
CA VAL A 420 -17.20 -13.93 -25.71
C VAL A 420 -16.55 -12.57 -26.03
N PRO A 421 -16.71 -11.53 -25.19
CA PRO A 421 -16.19 -10.20 -25.49
C PRO A 421 -14.67 -10.04 -25.22
N PHE A 422 -13.90 -11.12 -25.22
CA PHE A 422 -12.49 -11.14 -24.82
C PHE A 422 -11.68 -12.22 -25.52
N SER A 423 -10.35 -12.12 -25.45
CA SER A 423 -9.44 -13.07 -26.11
C SER A 423 -9.40 -14.43 -25.41
N LYS A 424 -9.07 -15.47 -26.18
CA LYS A 424 -8.94 -16.85 -25.67
C LYS A 424 -7.93 -16.96 -24.53
N GLU A 425 -6.78 -16.28 -24.67
CA GLU A 425 -5.72 -16.24 -23.66
C GLU A 425 -6.16 -15.61 -22.33
N GLN A 426 -6.88 -14.48 -22.41
CA GLN A 426 -7.41 -13.80 -21.22
C GLN A 426 -8.42 -14.68 -20.48
N LEU A 427 -9.28 -15.40 -21.22
CA LEU A 427 -10.23 -16.34 -20.62
C LEU A 427 -9.51 -17.54 -20.00
N SER A 428 -8.53 -18.13 -20.69
CA SER A 428 -7.75 -19.27 -20.19
C SER A 428 -7.09 -18.96 -18.84
N ASN A 429 -6.47 -17.79 -18.72
CA ASN A 429 -5.86 -17.36 -17.46
C ASN A 429 -6.90 -17.15 -16.35
N ALA A 430 -8.05 -16.54 -16.66
CA ALA A 430 -9.10 -16.32 -15.67
C ALA A 430 -9.74 -17.65 -15.20
N VAL A 431 -9.99 -18.57 -16.13
CA VAL A 431 -10.48 -19.93 -15.85
C VAL A 431 -9.51 -20.69 -14.96
N GLN A 432 -8.22 -20.69 -15.32
CA GLN A 432 -7.21 -21.44 -14.57
C GLN A 432 -7.06 -20.90 -13.13
N ASN A 433 -6.95 -19.58 -12.96
CA ASN A 433 -6.91 -18.98 -11.62
C ASN A 433 -8.18 -19.29 -10.80
N SER A 434 -9.34 -19.36 -11.46
CA SER A 434 -10.60 -19.69 -10.80
C SER A 434 -10.68 -21.15 -10.37
N LEU A 435 -10.19 -22.07 -11.21
CA LEU A 435 -10.06 -23.49 -10.89
C LEU A 435 -9.11 -23.69 -9.70
N ASP A 436 -7.97 -23.01 -9.70
CA ASP A 436 -6.97 -23.12 -8.63
C ASP A 436 -7.52 -22.60 -7.30
N ALA A 437 -8.19 -21.44 -7.31
CA ALA A 437 -8.84 -20.89 -6.13
C ALA A 437 -9.93 -21.83 -5.58
N TYR A 438 -10.75 -22.43 -6.46
CA TYR A 438 -11.80 -23.38 -6.05
C TYR A 438 -11.22 -24.68 -5.50
N ARG A 439 -10.20 -25.24 -6.15
CA ARG A 439 -9.50 -26.44 -5.70
C ARG A 439 -8.83 -26.22 -4.35
N ALA A 440 -8.13 -25.10 -4.19
CA ALA A 440 -7.50 -24.73 -2.93
C ALA A 440 -8.53 -24.65 -1.79
N PHE A 441 -9.71 -24.07 -2.03
CA PHE A 441 -10.79 -24.07 -1.05
C PHE A 441 -11.27 -25.49 -0.70
N ARG A 442 -11.52 -26.33 -1.69
CA ARG A 442 -11.96 -27.72 -1.48
C ARG A 442 -10.93 -28.53 -0.70
N THR A 443 -9.65 -28.39 -1.04
CA THR A 443 -8.54 -29.02 -0.30
C THR A 443 -8.48 -28.53 1.14
N LYS A 444 -8.70 -27.23 1.38
CA LYS A 444 -8.75 -26.68 2.74
C LYS A 444 -9.91 -27.25 3.55
N LEU A 445 -11.09 -27.42 2.95
CA LEU A 445 -12.23 -28.07 3.61
C LEU A 445 -11.91 -29.52 3.99
N LEU A 446 -11.32 -30.29 3.07
CA LEU A 446 -10.88 -31.67 3.35
C LEU A 446 -9.86 -31.72 4.49
N ASN A 447 -8.95 -30.74 4.55
CA ASN A 447 -7.92 -30.68 5.57
C ASN A 447 -8.42 -30.16 6.94
N ILE A 448 -9.70 -29.76 7.07
CA ILE A 448 -10.27 -29.39 8.38
C ILE A 448 -10.21 -30.57 9.34
N GLU A 449 -10.30 -31.82 8.85
CA GLU A 449 -10.10 -33.06 9.64
C GLU A 449 -8.80 -33.08 10.43
N ASN A 450 -7.76 -32.38 9.98
CA ASN A 450 -6.47 -32.31 10.67
C ASN A 450 -6.40 -31.21 11.75
N LEU A 451 -7.43 -30.39 11.90
CA LEU A 451 -7.51 -29.33 12.90
C LEU A 451 -8.17 -29.84 14.18
N GLN A 452 -7.73 -29.32 15.33
CA GLN A 452 -8.38 -29.58 16.62
C GLN A 452 -9.63 -28.69 16.75
N VAL A 453 -10.69 -29.03 16.00
CA VAL A 453 -11.97 -28.31 15.99
C VAL A 453 -13.10 -29.22 16.46
N GLU A 454 -14.28 -28.65 16.69
CA GLU A 454 -15.44 -29.42 17.12
C GLU A 454 -15.87 -30.43 16.04
N ASP A 455 -16.27 -31.62 16.47
CA ASP A 455 -16.73 -32.73 15.61
C ASP A 455 -17.87 -32.35 14.65
N ARG A 456 -18.71 -31.37 15.03
CA ARG A 456 -19.73 -30.81 14.14
C ARG A 456 -19.16 -30.03 12.95
N ILE A 457 -18.05 -29.31 13.16
CA ILE A 457 -17.34 -28.56 12.11
C ILE A 457 -16.73 -29.53 11.10
N HIS A 458 -16.16 -30.63 11.57
CA HIS A 458 -15.64 -31.70 10.70
C HIS A 458 -16.74 -32.31 9.83
N ARG A 459 -17.88 -32.68 10.43
CA ARG A 459 -19.03 -33.22 9.70
C ARG A 459 -19.60 -32.26 8.67
N LEU A 460 -19.77 -30.99 9.04
CA LEU A 460 -20.26 -29.97 8.10
C LEU A 460 -19.25 -29.73 6.97
N ALA A 461 -17.95 -29.69 7.26
CA ALA A 461 -16.91 -29.56 6.23
C ALA A 461 -16.93 -30.75 5.24
N ALA A 462 -17.03 -31.98 5.74
CA ALA A 462 -17.14 -33.17 4.90
C ALA A 462 -18.41 -33.16 4.03
N TYR A 463 -19.54 -32.76 4.62
CA TYR A 463 -20.80 -32.60 3.88
C TYR A 463 -20.69 -31.53 2.79
N LEU A 464 -20.11 -30.36 3.11
CA LEU A 464 -19.87 -29.31 2.12
C LEU A 464 -19.01 -29.81 0.97
N VAL A 465 -17.92 -30.54 1.22
CA VAL A 465 -17.07 -31.11 0.15
C VAL A 465 -17.83 -32.10 -0.74
N ALA A 466 -18.76 -32.86 -0.16
CA ALA A 466 -19.59 -33.81 -0.90
C ALA A 466 -20.71 -33.14 -1.69
N SER A 467 -21.22 -32.01 -1.21
CA SER A 467 -22.39 -31.31 -1.76
C SER A 467 -22.06 -30.17 -2.73
N ILE A 468 -20.86 -29.58 -2.66
CA ILE A 468 -20.46 -28.57 -3.65
C ILE A 468 -20.18 -29.24 -5.01
N PRO A 469 -20.50 -28.58 -6.14
CA PRO A 469 -20.26 -29.17 -7.45
C PRO A 469 -18.77 -29.38 -7.75
N GLN A 470 -18.45 -30.23 -8.73
CA GLN A 470 -17.06 -30.42 -9.15
C GLN A 470 -16.47 -29.13 -9.72
N SER A 471 -15.15 -28.94 -9.58
CA SER A 471 -14.49 -27.66 -9.92
C SER A 471 -14.78 -27.22 -11.35
N CYS A 472 -14.74 -28.14 -12.32
CA CYS A 472 -14.91 -27.79 -13.73
C CYS A 472 -16.35 -27.38 -14.07
N GLU A 473 -17.33 -28.11 -13.53
CA GLU A 473 -18.76 -27.84 -13.74
C GLU A 473 -19.19 -26.51 -13.09
N TYR A 474 -18.74 -26.26 -11.86
CA TYR A 474 -19.03 -25.01 -11.17
C TYR A 474 -18.42 -23.81 -11.90
N ILE A 475 -17.12 -23.87 -12.22
CA ILE A 475 -16.41 -22.76 -12.86
C ILE A 475 -16.94 -22.50 -14.26
N GLU A 476 -17.25 -23.53 -15.06
CA GLU A 476 -17.90 -23.35 -16.37
C GLU A 476 -19.24 -22.61 -16.21
N THR A 477 -20.12 -23.09 -15.33
CA THR A 477 -21.45 -22.51 -15.10
C THR A 477 -21.35 -21.06 -14.63
N TRP A 478 -20.41 -20.79 -13.72
CA TRP A 478 -20.18 -19.45 -13.18
C TRP A 478 -19.67 -18.49 -14.27
N ILE A 479 -18.68 -18.88 -15.06
CA ILE A 479 -18.14 -18.01 -16.13
C ILE A 479 -19.21 -17.72 -17.19
N ARG A 480 -20.05 -18.70 -17.55
CA ARG A 480 -21.18 -18.48 -18.46
C ARG A 480 -22.13 -17.40 -17.93
N LYS A 481 -22.49 -17.45 -16.64
CA LYS A 481 -23.33 -16.41 -16.01
C LYS A 481 -22.67 -15.03 -16.09
N VAL A 482 -21.37 -14.94 -15.83
CA VAL A 482 -20.63 -13.68 -15.93
C VAL A 482 -20.64 -13.14 -17.37
N ILE A 483 -20.40 -13.99 -18.36
CA ILE A 483 -20.46 -13.59 -19.78
C ILE A 483 -21.87 -13.12 -20.16
N GLN A 484 -22.90 -13.83 -19.76
CA GLN A 484 -24.29 -13.43 -20.01
C GLN A 484 -24.63 -12.08 -19.35
N MET A 485 -24.11 -11.81 -18.15
CA MET A 485 -24.27 -10.51 -17.49
C MET A 485 -23.56 -9.40 -18.27
N LEU A 486 -22.35 -9.66 -18.79
CA LEU A 486 -21.58 -8.70 -19.59
C LEU A 486 -22.27 -8.39 -20.92
N ASN A 487 -22.95 -9.38 -21.52
CA ASN A 487 -23.64 -9.23 -22.80
C ASN A 487 -25.02 -8.54 -22.71
N ARG A 488 -25.49 -8.11 -21.53
CA ARG A 488 -26.79 -7.43 -21.39
C ARG A 488 -26.75 -6.00 -21.94
N PRO A 489 -27.69 -5.60 -22.82
CA PRO A 489 -27.64 -4.32 -23.57
C PRO A 489 -27.74 -3.05 -22.70
N ASN A 490 -28.20 -3.14 -21.45
CA ASN A 490 -28.33 -1.99 -20.55
C ASN A 490 -27.10 -1.70 -19.66
N ASN A 491 -26.02 -2.48 -19.76
CA ASN A 491 -24.77 -2.16 -19.07
C ASN A 491 -23.92 -1.09 -19.80
N GLY A 492 -24.45 -0.52 -20.88
CA GLY A 492 -23.85 0.49 -21.76
C GLY A 492 -23.74 1.92 -21.18
N LYS A 493 -23.42 2.09 -19.90
CA LYS A 493 -22.93 3.37 -19.38
C LYS A 493 -21.55 3.19 -18.77
N GLY A 494 -20.52 3.17 -19.62
CA GLY A 494 -19.17 3.69 -19.35
C GLY A 494 -18.49 3.38 -18.01
N CYS A 495 -18.82 2.28 -17.33
CA CYS A 495 -18.09 1.85 -16.15
C CYS A 495 -16.79 1.20 -16.61
N GLY A 496 -15.64 1.67 -16.14
CA GLY A 496 -14.34 1.02 -16.38
C GLY A 496 -14.35 -0.41 -15.83
N PHE A 497 -14.68 -1.37 -16.68
CA PHE A 497 -14.75 -2.79 -16.34
C PHE A 497 -13.33 -3.35 -16.20
N ASN A 498 -12.91 -3.66 -14.98
CA ASN A 498 -11.70 -4.44 -14.75
C ASN A 498 -12.00 -5.94 -14.93
N PHE A 499 -11.79 -6.42 -16.15
CA PHE A 499 -11.97 -7.79 -16.62
C PHE A 499 -11.52 -8.87 -15.60
N GLN A 500 -10.28 -8.76 -15.10
CA GLN A 500 -9.68 -9.80 -14.25
C GLN A 500 -10.37 -9.91 -12.89
N SER A 501 -10.87 -8.78 -12.37
CA SER A 501 -11.52 -8.71 -11.05
C SER A 501 -12.93 -9.30 -11.02
N TYR A 502 -13.59 -9.43 -12.17
CA TYR A 502 -14.94 -9.99 -12.28
C TYR A 502 -14.97 -11.46 -12.73
N ILE A 503 -13.93 -11.94 -13.40
CA ILE A 503 -13.86 -13.30 -13.99
C ILE A 503 -12.89 -14.22 -13.23
N THR A 504 -12.24 -13.73 -12.17
CA THR A 504 -11.55 -14.60 -11.22
C THR A 504 -12.48 -14.97 -10.06
N PHE A 505 -12.76 -16.26 -9.90
CA PHE A 505 -13.55 -16.78 -8.78
C PHE A 505 -12.92 -16.37 -7.44
N SER A 506 -13.76 -15.90 -6.52
CA SER A 506 -13.40 -15.65 -5.13
C SER A 506 -14.45 -16.25 -4.22
N MET A 507 -14.03 -16.74 -3.07
CA MET A 507 -14.94 -17.26 -2.04
C MET A 507 -15.92 -16.20 -1.52
N ASP A 508 -15.55 -14.91 -1.57
CA ASP A 508 -16.39 -13.81 -1.10
C ASP A 508 -17.51 -13.44 -2.07
N MET A 509 -17.61 -14.13 -3.22
CA MET A 509 -18.65 -13.88 -4.21
C MET A 509 -20.04 -14.21 -3.64
N PRO A 510 -21.04 -13.29 -3.75
CA PRO A 510 -22.37 -13.48 -3.18
C PRO A 510 -23.06 -14.78 -3.59
N ASP A 511 -22.98 -15.17 -4.87
CA ASP A 511 -23.62 -16.38 -5.39
C ASP A 511 -23.02 -17.66 -4.79
N PHE A 512 -21.71 -17.69 -4.57
CA PHE A 512 -21.03 -18.82 -3.96
C PHE A 512 -21.33 -18.90 -2.46
N GLN A 513 -21.30 -17.76 -1.77
CA GLN A 513 -21.70 -17.67 -0.36
C GLN A 513 -23.15 -18.13 -0.17
N GLU A 514 -24.06 -17.74 -1.07
CA GLU A 514 -25.45 -18.18 -1.00
C GLU A 514 -25.59 -19.69 -1.24
N MET A 515 -24.86 -20.26 -2.20
CA MET A 515 -24.83 -21.71 -2.40
C MET A 515 -24.36 -22.44 -1.13
N LEU A 516 -23.29 -21.99 -0.48
CA LEU A 516 -22.79 -22.59 0.76
C LEU A 516 -23.81 -22.50 1.90
N LYS A 517 -24.52 -21.36 2.02
CA LYS A 517 -25.60 -21.21 3.00
C LYS A 517 -26.74 -22.20 2.75
N GLN A 518 -27.19 -22.35 1.50
CA GLN A 518 -28.26 -23.28 1.15
C GLN A 518 -27.88 -24.73 1.47
N ILE A 519 -26.64 -25.12 1.15
CA ILE A 519 -26.12 -26.46 1.51
C ILE A 519 -26.07 -26.63 3.04
N THR A 520 -25.60 -25.63 3.78
CA THR A 520 -25.53 -25.67 5.25
C THR A 520 -26.92 -25.79 5.88
N ILE A 521 -27.89 -25.01 5.39
CA ILE A 521 -29.28 -25.06 5.86
C ILE A 521 -29.89 -26.43 5.55
N SER A 522 -29.64 -26.98 4.35
CA SER A 522 -30.11 -28.32 3.97
C SER A 522 -29.49 -29.43 4.83
N TYR A 523 -28.29 -29.21 5.36
CA TYR A 523 -27.64 -30.12 6.31
C TYR A 523 -28.26 -30.04 7.72
N GLY A 524 -29.03 -28.99 8.00
CA GLY A 524 -29.66 -28.74 9.30
C GLY A 524 -28.82 -27.91 10.26
N GLU A 525 -27.77 -27.24 9.78
CA GLU A 525 -26.87 -26.45 10.63
C GLU A 525 -27.05 -24.93 10.47
N THR A 526 -26.49 -24.17 11.43
CA THR A 526 -26.62 -22.71 11.47
C THR A 526 -25.62 -22.01 10.55
N LEU A 527 -25.95 -20.79 10.13
CA LEU A 527 -25.01 -19.93 9.38
C LEU A 527 -23.79 -19.51 10.21
N GLU A 528 -23.90 -19.56 11.54
CA GLU A 528 -22.77 -19.37 12.44
C GLU A 528 -21.75 -20.50 12.28
N MET A 529 -22.21 -21.75 12.18
CA MET A 529 -21.32 -22.90 11.91
C MET A 529 -20.68 -22.87 10.52
N LEU A 530 -21.41 -22.43 9.49
CA LEU A 530 -20.79 -22.17 8.18
C LEU A 530 -19.68 -21.14 8.29
N SER A 531 -19.89 -20.07 9.07
CA SER A 531 -18.89 -19.04 9.29
C SER A 531 -17.65 -19.60 9.99
N GLU A 532 -17.82 -20.52 10.95
CA GLU A 532 -16.72 -21.20 11.63
C GLU A 532 -15.95 -22.15 10.70
N VAL A 533 -16.63 -22.92 9.86
CA VAL A 533 -16.00 -23.76 8.83
C VAL A 533 -15.19 -22.91 7.85
N ILE A 534 -15.76 -21.80 7.36
CA ILE A 534 -15.05 -20.86 6.47
C ILE A 534 -13.82 -20.29 7.18
N LEU A 535 -13.93 -19.89 8.45
CA LEU A 535 -12.80 -19.41 9.25
C LEU A 535 -11.70 -20.48 9.38
N CYS A 536 -12.06 -21.76 9.52
CA CYS A 536 -11.10 -22.86 9.56
C CYS A 536 -10.34 -23.01 8.23
N THR A 537 -10.99 -22.81 7.08
CA THR A 537 -10.30 -22.82 5.76
C THR A 537 -9.35 -21.62 5.55
N GLN A 538 -9.52 -20.56 6.34
CA GLN A 538 -8.71 -19.34 6.26
C GLN A 538 -7.53 -19.32 7.23
N ASN A 539 -7.53 -20.17 8.25
CA ASN A 539 -6.45 -20.29 9.22
C ASN A 539 -5.47 -21.39 8.80
N GLU A 540 -4.17 -21.11 8.83
CA GLU A 540 -3.16 -22.13 8.58
C GLU A 540 -3.17 -23.18 9.72
N PRO A 541 -3.00 -24.47 9.41
CA PRO A 541 -2.76 -25.47 10.44
C PRO A 541 -1.48 -25.06 11.18
N LYS A 542 -1.59 -24.84 12.49
CA LYS A 542 -0.41 -24.68 13.34
C LYS A 542 0.34 -26.00 13.30
N THR A 543 1.42 -26.06 12.54
CA THR A 543 2.39 -27.14 12.61
C THR A 543 2.90 -27.22 14.06
N ARG A 544 2.79 -28.40 14.66
CA ARG A 544 3.36 -28.73 15.98
C ARG A 544 4.87 -28.81 15.89
#